data_AF-A0A1B8TUK0-F1
#
_entry.id   AF-A0A1B8TUK0-F1
#
_cell.length_a   1.000
_cell.length_b   1.000
_cell.length_c   1.000
_cell.angle_alpha   90.00
_cell.angle_beta   90.00
_cell.angle_gamma   90.00
#
_symmetry.space_group_name_H-M   'P 1'
#
loop_
_entity.id
_entity.type
_entity.pdbx_description
1 polymer ?
#
loop_
_entity_poly.entity_id
_entity_poly.type
_entity_poly.pdbx_seq_one_letter_code
_entity_poly.pdbx_strand_id
1 'polypeptide(L)'
;MQKIEADKVNSFQFKTSELKRGKYGELVIRLGIGREHPKNNSDFVYPEIYFNGTKINVPKDWRGYDQNTRKRFFGVLEIPVPYHLIDNNKTYNKVDITFSNNGGFISSVVLQKFDFTIDLKRTKTPF
;
A
#
# COMPACT_ATOMS: atom_id res chain seq x y z
N MET A 1 -4.18 9.13 -11.69
CA MET A 1 -4.21 9.85 -10.40
C MET A 1 -5.64 9.92 -9.91
N GLN A 2 -5.87 9.63 -8.62
CA GLN A 2 -7.20 9.54 -8.01
C GLN A 2 -7.28 10.51 -6.82
N LYS A 3 -8.34 11.32 -6.74
CA LYS A 3 -8.51 12.31 -5.67
C LYS A 3 -8.84 11.62 -4.33
N ILE A 4 -8.26 12.11 -3.23
CA ILE A 4 -8.55 11.62 -1.88
C ILE A 4 -9.74 12.41 -1.30
N GLU A 5 -10.79 11.67 -0.95
CA GLU A 5 -11.99 12.17 -0.29
C GLU A 5 -12.21 11.32 0.98
N ALA A 6 -12.59 11.97 2.07
CA ALA A 6 -12.78 11.34 3.37
C ALA A 6 -13.79 10.21 3.27
N ASP A 7 -13.45 9.07 3.87
CA ASP A 7 -14.27 7.86 3.98
C ASP A 7 -14.72 7.25 2.65
N LYS A 8 -14.20 7.77 1.53
CA LYS A 8 -14.46 7.23 0.19
C LYS A 8 -13.45 6.15 -0.14
N VAL A 9 -13.96 4.97 -0.47
CA VAL A 9 -13.16 3.84 -0.92
C VAL A 9 -12.64 4.11 -2.34
N ASN A 10 -11.32 4.02 -2.51
CA ASN A 10 -10.66 4.00 -3.81
C ASN A 10 -10.22 2.58 -4.13
N SER A 11 -10.80 2.01 -5.19
CA SER A 11 -10.60 0.60 -5.56
C SER A 11 -9.73 0.47 -6.81
N PHE A 12 -8.71 -0.39 -6.72
CA PHE A 12 -7.76 -0.68 -7.79
C PHE A 12 -7.73 -2.18 -8.08
N GLN A 13 -7.89 -2.57 -9.34
CA GLN A 13 -7.94 -3.96 -9.77
C GLN A 13 -6.68 -4.33 -10.56
N PHE A 14 -6.11 -5.48 -10.22
CA PHE A 14 -4.92 -6.04 -10.85
C PHE A 14 -5.27 -7.40 -11.45
N LYS A 15 -4.99 -7.59 -12.75
CA LYS A 15 -5.28 -8.85 -13.44
C LYS A 15 -4.48 -9.99 -12.79
N THR A 16 -5.16 -11.07 -12.47
CA THR A 16 -4.51 -12.25 -11.87
C THR A 16 -3.52 -12.92 -12.83
N SER A 17 -3.69 -12.77 -14.15
CA SER A 17 -2.72 -13.23 -15.14
C SER A 17 -1.33 -12.62 -14.97
N GLU A 18 -1.25 -11.39 -14.42
CA GLU A 18 0.00 -10.66 -14.18
C GLU A 18 0.49 -10.80 -12.73
N LEU A 19 -0.40 -11.21 -11.81
CA LEU A 19 -0.11 -11.35 -10.39
C LEU A 19 -0.07 -12.81 -9.92
N LYS A 20 -0.08 -13.80 -10.83
CA LYS A 20 -0.21 -15.22 -10.48
C LYS A 20 0.77 -15.62 -9.36
N ARG A 21 0.23 -16.12 -8.25
CA ARG A 21 0.97 -16.55 -7.07
C ARG A 21 1.76 -17.83 -7.38
N GLY A 22 3.06 -17.79 -7.12
CA GLY A 22 3.94 -18.96 -7.07
C GLY A 22 3.81 -19.73 -5.75
N LYS A 23 4.76 -20.64 -5.48
CA LYS A 23 4.79 -21.45 -4.25
C LYS A 23 5.28 -20.64 -3.05
N TYR A 24 6.28 -19.80 -3.26
CA TYR A 24 6.87 -18.90 -2.27
C TYR A 24 7.05 -17.52 -2.88
N GLY A 25 6.99 -16.49 -2.05
CA GLY A 25 7.17 -15.13 -2.52
C GLY A 25 6.79 -14.08 -1.50
N GLU A 26 6.96 -12.83 -1.92
CA GLU A 26 6.61 -11.63 -1.19
C GLU A 26 5.78 -10.71 -2.08
N LEU A 27 4.87 -9.96 -1.46
CA LEU A 27 4.07 -8.95 -2.14
C LEU A 27 4.15 -7.64 -1.36
N VAL A 28 4.41 -6.55 -2.07
CA VAL A 28 4.44 -5.20 -1.50
C VAL A 28 3.56 -4.28 -2.33
N ILE A 29 2.62 -3.58 -1.69
CA ILE A 29 1.90 -2.46 -2.30
C ILE A 29 2.81 -1.24 -2.21
N ARG A 30 3.04 -0.59 -3.34
CA ARG A 30 3.73 0.71 -3.44
C ARG A 30 2.71 1.78 -3.74
N LEU A 31 2.31 2.48 -2.68
CA LEU A 31 1.26 3.48 -2.70
C LEU A 31 1.87 4.89 -2.76
N GLY A 32 1.84 5.50 -3.94
CA GLY A 32 2.31 6.86 -4.15
C GLY A 32 1.23 7.87 -3.75
N ILE A 33 1.52 8.74 -2.78
CA ILE A 33 0.59 9.74 -2.27
C ILE A 33 1.21 11.12 -2.40
N GLY A 34 0.44 12.07 -2.90
CA GLY A 34 0.76 13.49 -2.87
C GLY A 34 -0.29 14.26 -2.09
N ARG A 35 0.06 14.81 -0.93
CA ARG A 35 -0.87 15.61 -0.10
C ARG A 35 -0.15 16.74 0.62
N GLU A 36 -0.88 17.80 0.97
CA GLU A 36 -0.30 18.87 1.80
C GLU A 36 0.10 18.31 3.17
N HIS A 37 1.19 18.82 3.76
CA HIS A 37 1.46 18.45 5.14
C HIS A 37 0.29 18.95 6.00
N PRO A 38 -0.15 18.14 6.97
CA PRO A 38 -1.13 18.60 7.94
C PRO A 38 -0.66 19.93 8.54
N LYS A 39 -1.43 21.02 8.32
CA LYS A 39 -1.17 22.29 8.97
C LYS A 39 -1.39 22.08 10.48
N ASN A 40 -0.42 22.46 11.29
CA ASN A 40 -0.49 22.45 12.76
C ASN A 40 -0.65 21.06 13.38
N ASN A 41 0.43 20.25 13.39
CA ASN A 41 0.54 19.05 14.23
C ASN A 41 -0.57 18.00 14.07
N SER A 42 -1.32 18.00 12.96
CA SER A 42 -2.21 16.88 12.67
C SER A 42 -1.34 15.70 12.24
N ASP A 43 -1.55 14.53 12.83
CA ASP A 43 -0.78 13.34 12.46
C ASP A 43 -0.93 13.03 10.96
N PHE A 44 0.13 12.51 10.34
CA PHE A 44 0.01 11.93 9.01
C PHE A 44 -1.05 10.83 9.05
N VAL A 45 -2.18 11.05 8.38
CA VAL A 45 -3.27 10.07 8.32
C VAL A 45 -2.86 8.96 7.36
N TYR A 46 -2.45 7.84 7.94
CA TYR A 46 -2.24 6.58 7.24
C TYR A 46 -3.56 6.05 6.71
N PRO A 47 -3.61 5.54 5.47
CA PRO A 47 -4.83 4.97 4.92
C PRO A 47 -5.19 3.65 5.60
N GLU A 48 -6.47 3.32 5.56
CA GLU A 48 -6.92 1.95 5.75
C GLU A 48 -6.83 1.21 4.41
N ILE A 49 -6.19 0.05 4.39
CA ILE A 49 -5.96 -0.73 3.17
C ILE A 49 -6.55 -2.13 3.33
N TYR A 50 -7.27 -2.58 2.31
CA TYR A 50 -7.72 -3.96 2.17
C TYR A 50 -7.17 -4.57 0.88
N PHE A 51 -6.69 -5.81 0.96
CA PHE A 51 -6.31 -6.61 -0.19
C PHE A 51 -7.25 -7.81 -0.28
N ASN A 52 -8.00 -7.93 -1.37
CA ASN A 52 -9.04 -8.95 -1.56
C ASN A 52 -10.06 -9.04 -0.40
N GLY A 53 -10.34 -7.91 0.26
CA GLY A 53 -11.24 -7.82 1.42
C GLY A 53 -10.57 -8.13 2.76
N THR A 54 -9.29 -8.49 2.79
CA THR A 54 -8.51 -8.68 4.02
C THR A 54 -7.80 -7.39 4.41
N LYS A 55 -7.99 -6.92 5.65
CA LYS A 55 -7.32 -5.72 6.18
C LYS A 55 -5.81 -5.93 6.25
N ILE A 56 -5.05 -4.96 5.75
CA ILE A 56 -3.58 -4.97 5.73
C ILE A 56 -3.04 -3.95 6.74
N ASN A 57 -2.05 -4.35 7.52
CA ASN A 57 -1.37 -3.45 8.44
C ASN A 57 -0.44 -2.50 7.65
N VAL A 58 -0.65 -1.20 7.80
CA VAL A 58 0.22 -0.17 7.19
C VAL A 58 1.34 0.16 8.15
N PRO A 59 2.63 -0.09 7.80
CA PRO A 59 3.75 0.28 8.65
C PRO A 59 3.79 1.80 8.87
N LYS A 60 4.02 2.21 10.12
CA LYS A 60 4.22 3.64 10.48
C LYS A 60 5.66 4.11 10.23
N ASP A 61 6.58 3.16 10.10
CA ASP A 61 7.97 3.43 9.71
C ASP A 61 8.09 3.22 8.20
N TRP A 62 8.43 4.28 7.48
CA TRP A 62 8.56 4.28 6.03
C TRP A 62 9.92 4.85 5.64
N ARG A 63 10.46 4.38 4.52
CA ARG A 63 11.78 4.78 4.05
C ARG A 63 11.86 6.28 3.78
N GLY A 64 12.54 7.02 4.64
CA GLY A 64 12.87 8.44 4.45
C GLY A 64 12.72 9.26 5.72
N TYR A 65 13.30 10.46 5.72
CA TYR A 65 13.01 11.50 6.70
C TYR A 65 11.58 12.01 6.50
N ASP A 66 10.90 12.43 7.58
CA ASP A 66 9.48 12.85 7.65
C ASP A 66 9.04 13.97 6.67
N GLN A 67 10.00 14.54 5.94
CA GLN A 67 9.85 15.66 5.01
C GLN A 67 9.22 16.90 5.66
N ASN A 68 9.30 17.07 6.99
CA ASN A 68 8.68 18.19 7.72
C ASN A 68 9.16 19.58 7.27
N THR A 69 10.27 19.67 6.53
CA THR A 69 10.78 20.91 5.93
C THR A 69 10.16 21.25 4.56
N ARG A 70 9.34 20.37 3.98
CA ARG A 70 8.67 20.59 2.69
C ARG A 70 7.22 21.00 2.90
N LYS A 71 6.70 21.83 1.99
CA LYS A 71 5.29 22.31 2.05
C LYS A 71 4.26 21.21 1.74
N ARG A 72 4.66 20.13 1.06
CA ARG A 72 3.80 19.01 0.65
C ARG A 72 4.53 17.68 0.81
N PHE A 73 3.82 16.67 1.29
CA PHE A 73 4.28 15.29 1.31
C PHE A 73 4.07 14.67 -0.08
N PHE A 74 5.15 14.23 -0.71
CA PHE A 74 5.10 13.36 -1.86
C PHE A 74 6.02 12.17 -1.60
N GLY A 75 5.41 11.01 -1.46
CA GLY A 75 6.12 9.81 -1.04
C GLY A 75 5.41 8.54 -1.46
N VAL A 76 6.15 7.45 -1.42
CA VAL A 76 5.63 6.11 -1.69
C VAL A 76 5.65 5.32 -0.39
N LEU A 77 4.47 4.90 0.07
CA LEU A 77 4.36 3.96 1.18
C LEU A 77 4.58 2.55 0.64
N GLU A 78 5.52 1.82 1.22
CA GLU A 78 5.77 0.41 0.94
C GLU A 78 5.05 -0.42 2.00
N ILE A 79 3.94 -1.05 1.62
CA ILE A 79 3.08 -1.83 2.53
C ILE A 79 3.22 -3.32 2.18
N PRO A 80 3.88 -4.13 3.02
CA PRO A 80 3.94 -5.57 2.84
C PRO A 80 2.54 -6.18 2.95
N VAL A 81 2.21 -7.07 2.01
CA VAL A 81 0.97 -7.84 1.99
C VAL A 81 1.32 -9.32 2.15
N PRO A 82 0.62 -10.08 3.00
CA PRO A 82 0.82 -11.52 3.06
C PRO A 82 0.62 -12.16 1.69
N TYR A 83 1.67 -12.80 1.16
CA TYR A 83 1.72 -13.33 -0.21
C TYR A 83 0.62 -14.35 -0.51
N HIS A 84 0.18 -15.09 0.52
CA HIS A 84 -0.90 -16.07 0.40
C HIS A 84 -2.27 -15.44 0.09
N LEU A 85 -2.46 -14.13 0.27
CA LEU A 85 -3.72 -13.46 -0.05
C LEU A 85 -3.94 -13.24 -1.54
N ILE A 86 -2.91 -13.42 -2.39
CA ILE A 86 -3.09 -13.44 -3.83
C ILE A 86 -4.00 -14.62 -4.18
N ASP A 87 -5.12 -14.30 -4.82
CA ASP A 87 -6.12 -15.27 -5.24
C ASP A 87 -5.94 -15.60 -6.72
N ASN A 88 -5.47 -16.82 -7.00
CA ASN A 88 -5.25 -17.31 -8.36
C ASN A 88 -6.55 -17.71 -9.08
N ASN A 89 -7.66 -17.83 -8.35
CA ASN A 89 -8.94 -18.28 -8.91
C ASN A 89 -9.82 -17.12 -9.38
N LYS A 90 -9.51 -15.89 -8.95
CA LYS A 90 -10.22 -14.68 -9.39
C LYS A 90 -9.61 -14.13 -10.67
N THR A 91 -10.43 -13.44 -11.48
CA THR A 91 -9.94 -12.66 -12.65
C THR A 91 -9.07 -11.47 -12.23
N TYR A 92 -9.42 -10.85 -11.10
CA TYR A 92 -8.72 -9.70 -10.54
C TYR A 92 -8.47 -9.85 -9.05
N ASN A 93 -7.31 -9.37 -8.62
CA ASN A 93 -7.00 -9.08 -7.23
C ASN A 93 -7.27 -7.58 -6.97
N LYS A 94 -7.89 -7.25 -5.84
CA LYS A 94 -8.36 -5.88 -5.56
C LYS A 94 -7.62 -5.28 -4.37
N VAL A 95 -7.17 -4.03 -4.52
CA VAL A 95 -6.70 -3.17 -3.44
C VAL A 95 -7.74 -2.08 -3.21
N ASP A 96 -8.26 -2.00 -2.00
CA ASP A 96 -9.13 -0.90 -1.56
C ASP A 96 -8.38 -0.01 -0.58
N ILE A 97 -8.50 1.31 -0.76
CA ILE A 97 -7.79 2.32 0.01
C ILE A 97 -8.77 3.40 0.44
N THR A 98 -8.82 3.67 1.74
CA THR A 98 -9.67 4.70 2.34
C THR A 98 -8.83 5.61 3.22
N PHE A 99 -9.13 6.91 3.20
CA PHE A 99 -8.54 7.89 4.10
C PHE A 99 -9.66 8.51 4.95
N SER A 100 -9.41 8.75 6.24
CA SER A 100 -10.38 9.39 7.12
C SER A 100 -10.50 10.91 6.92
N ASN A 101 -9.69 11.49 6.03
CA ASN A 101 -9.70 12.92 5.75
C ASN A 101 -9.56 13.22 4.25
N ASN A 102 -10.01 14.42 3.89
CA ASN A 102 -9.92 14.94 2.53
C ASN A 102 -8.51 15.41 2.17
N GLY A 103 -8.24 15.50 0.87
CA GLY A 103 -7.14 16.30 0.34
C GLY A 103 -5.94 15.49 -0.13
N GLY A 104 -5.38 15.96 -1.25
CA GLY A 104 -4.32 15.26 -1.97
C GLY A 104 -4.85 14.24 -2.97
N PHE A 105 -3.92 13.44 -3.49
CA PHE A 105 -4.16 12.46 -4.54
C PHE A 105 -3.38 11.17 -4.26
N ILE A 106 -4.00 10.04 -4.60
CA ILE A 106 -3.29 8.81 -4.90
C ILE A 106 -2.70 8.97 -6.30
N SER A 107 -1.39 9.13 -6.36
CA SER A 107 -0.66 9.29 -7.62
C SER A 107 -0.55 7.96 -8.37
N SER A 108 -0.21 6.88 -7.65
CA SER A 108 -0.03 5.54 -8.20
C SER A 108 -0.30 4.46 -7.14
N VAL A 109 -0.78 3.30 -7.60
CA VAL A 109 -0.82 2.06 -6.82
C VAL A 109 -0.16 0.98 -7.66
N VAL A 110 0.96 0.45 -7.19
CA VAL A 110 1.73 -0.58 -7.89
C VAL A 110 1.91 -1.77 -6.97
N LEU A 111 1.78 -2.98 -7.52
CA LEU A 111 2.11 -4.22 -6.82
C LEU A 111 3.51 -4.67 -7.22
N GLN A 112 4.40 -4.80 -6.25
CA GLN A 112 5.72 -5.38 -6.43
C GLN A 112 5.69 -6.81 -5.88
N LYS A 113 5.78 -7.78 -6.80
CA LYS A 113 5.74 -9.21 -6.49
C LYS A 113 7.13 -9.80 -6.67
N PHE A 114 7.58 -10.55 -5.68
CA PHE A 114 8.80 -11.35 -5.76
C PHE A 114 8.43 -12.82 -5.64
N ASP A 115 8.80 -13.64 -6.62
CA ASP A 115 8.60 -15.08 -6.57
C ASP A 115 9.91 -15.77 -6.22
N PHE A 116 9.83 -16.80 -5.37
CA PHE A 116 11.00 -17.56 -4.97
C PHE A 116 10.83 -19.04 -5.31
N THR A 117 11.95 -19.67 -5.67
CA THR A 117 12.02 -21.12 -5.92
C THR A 117 12.14 -21.94 -4.63
N ILE A 118 12.57 -21.29 -3.54
CA ILE A 118 12.75 -21.87 -2.21
C ILE A 118 12.07 -21.01 -1.14
N ASP A 119 11.76 -21.61 0.01
CA ASP A 119 11.23 -20.90 1.17
C ASP A 119 12.33 -20.07 1.83
N LEU A 120 12.35 -18.77 1.53
CA LEU A 120 13.24 -17.82 2.17
C LEU A 120 12.66 -17.43 3.54
N LYS A 121 12.94 -18.23 4.58
CA LYS A 121 12.62 -17.88 5.96
C LYS A 121 13.49 -16.71 6.42
N ARG A 122 13.04 -15.49 6.17
CA ARG A 122 13.69 -14.28 6.69
C ARG A 122 13.39 -14.19 8.19
N THR A 123 14.44 -14.13 9.00
CA THR A 123 14.30 -13.81 10.43
C THR A 123 13.67 -12.42 10.54
N LYS A 124 12.58 -12.28 11.31
CA LYS A 124 12.08 -10.96 11.71
C LYS A 124 13.18 -10.31 12.55
N THR A 125 13.99 -9.45 11.97
CA THR A 125 14.87 -8.58 12.76
C THR A 125 13.96 -7.58 13.47
N PRO A 126 13.93 -7.53 14.81
CA PRO A 126 13.22 -6.47 15.52
C PRO A 126 14.04 -5.19 15.32
N PHE A 127 13.39 -4.16 14.80
CA PHE A 127 13.82 -2.78 14.98
C PHE A 127 12.81 -2.12 15.91
#